data_AF-Q5SGY5-F1
#
_entry.id   AF-Q5SGY5-F1
#
_cell.length_a   1.000
_cell.length_b   1.000
_cell.length_c   1.000
_cell.angle_alpha   90.00
_cell.angle_beta   90.00
_cell.angle_gamma   90.00
#
_symmetry.space_group_name_H-M   'P 1'
#
loop_
_entity.id
_entity.type
_entity.pdbx_description
1 polymer ?
#
loop_
_entity_poly.entity_id
_entity_poly.type
_entity_poly.pdbx_seq_one_letter_code
_entity_poly.pdbx_strand_id
1 'polypeptide(L)'
;MRHAALFLILPFFLQLLGLGDTPLGGGLCGEVFRVQDPAFALKTPGFWYGLLFMVLLALELGYGLSLLLLPLLEVRPGKGWVRAGRYLVGTLFLLFLLTRTTGLPTPGPGGWTLEPAPLDPLSLLLVGLSLAGGLLLKENGEHGAAS
;
A
#
# COMPACT_ATOMS: atom_id res chain seq x y z
N MET A 1 1.31 18.95 5.04
CA MET A 1 0.64 18.20 3.93
C MET A 1 1.59 17.68 2.85
N ARG A 2 2.47 18.51 2.26
CA ARG A 2 3.33 18.09 1.13
C ARG A 2 4.25 16.89 1.44
N HIS A 3 4.86 16.86 2.63
CA HIS A 3 5.68 15.71 3.06
C HIS A 3 4.85 14.42 3.19
N ALA A 4 3.67 14.50 3.83
CA ALA A 4 2.77 13.35 3.94
C ALA A 4 2.39 12.78 2.56
N ALA A 5 2.12 13.66 1.58
CA ALA A 5 1.85 13.25 0.22
C ALA A 5 3.03 12.49 -0.41
N LEU A 6 4.27 12.97 -0.24
CA LEU A 6 5.46 12.29 -0.76
C LEU A 6 5.62 10.89 -0.16
N PHE A 7 5.42 10.73 1.16
CA PHE A 7 5.50 9.44 1.83
C PHE A 7 4.40 8.45 1.42
N LEU A 8 3.25 8.92 0.93
CA LEU A 8 2.16 8.08 0.40
C LEU A 8 2.34 7.76 -1.09
N ILE A 9 3.02 8.62 -1.84
CA ILE A 9 3.30 8.43 -3.27
C ILE A 9 4.48 7.50 -3.48
N LEU A 10 5.54 7.66 -2.68
CA LEU A 10 6.81 6.97 -2.85
C LEU A 10 6.70 5.44 -2.85
N PRO A 11 5.87 4.80 -1.99
CA PRO A 11 5.70 3.35 -1.99
C PRO A 11 5.30 2.77 -3.35
N PHE A 12 4.41 3.43 -4.09
CA PHE A 12 4.01 2.95 -5.43
C PHE A 12 5.20 2.87 -6.38
N PHE A 13 6.05 3.90 -6.40
CA PHE A 13 7.23 3.93 -7.26
C PHE A 13 8.31 2.95 -6.81
N LEU A 14 8.53 2.82 -5.49
CA LEU A 14 9.48 1.85 -4.95
C LEU A 14 9.01 0.40 -5.17
N GLN A 15 7.69 0.15 -5.23
CA GLN A 15 7.16 -1.17 -5.60
C GLN A 15 7.56 -1.58 -7.02
N LEU A 16 7.82 -0.62 -7.93
CA LEU A 16 8.34 -0.91 -9.27
C LEU A 16 9.78 -1.43 -9.24
N LEU A 17 10.56 -1.16 -8.18
CA LEU A 17 11.88 -1.81 -8.01
C LEU A 17 11.72 -3.31 -7.78
N GLY A 18 10.61 -3.73 -7.17
CA GLY A 18 10.26 -5.14 -6.95
C GLY A 18 9.86 -5.89 -8.22
N LEU A 19 9.76 -5.23 -9.39
CA LEU A 19 9.64 -5.91 -10.69
C LEU A 19 10.92 -6.66 -11.07
N GLY A 20 12.08 -6.12 -10.69
CA GLY A 20 13.36 -6.78 -10.91
C GLY A 20 13.66 -7.76 -9.79
N ASP A 21 14.44 -8.82 -10.08
CA ASP A 21 15.07 -9.68 -9.08
C ASP A 21 16.10 -8.87 -8.26
N THR A 22 15.62 -7.93 -7.44
CA THR A 22 16.45 -7.08 -6.60
C THR A 22 16.75 -7.81 -5.28
N PRO A 23 17.91 -7.56 -4.66
CA PRO A 23 18.25 -8.13 -3.35
C PRO A 23 17.32 -7.67 -2.23
N LEU A 24 16.50 -6.63 -2.47
CA LEU A 24 15.49 -6.13 -1.53
C LEU A 24 14.19 -6.96 -1.57
N GLY A 25 14.05 -7.86 -2.54
CA GLY A 25 12.86 -8.69 -2.74
C GLY A 25 11.84 -8.09 -3.70
N GLY A 26 10.74 -8.82 -3.91
CA GLY A 26 9.68 -8.42 -4.84
C GLY A 26 8.70 -7.37 -4.28
N GLY A 27 8.81 -6.99 -3.00
CA GLY A 27 7.87 -6.08 -2.36
C GLY A 27 6.50 -6.72 -2.14
N LEU A 28 5.49 -5.87 -1.98
CA LEU A 28 4.10 -6.29 -1.76
C LEU A 28 3.48 -6.94 -3.01
N CYS A 29 3.94 -6.57 -4.21
CA CYS A 29 3.35 -6.98 -5.48
C CYS A 29 4.24 -7.89 -6.35
N GLY A 30 5.39 -8.36 -5.86
CA GLY A 30 6.39 -9.06 -6.68
C GLY A 30 5.87 -10.29 -7.43
N GLU A 31 5.02 -11.10 -6.77
CA GLU A 31 4.42 -12.29 -7.37
C GLU A 31 3.48 -11.96 -8.55
N VAL A 32 2.86 -10.78 -8.57
CA VAL A 32 2.00 -10.36 -9.69
C VAL A 32 2.81 -10.14 -10.96
N PHE A 33 4.06 -9.70 -10.83
CA PHE A 33 4.91 -9.36 -11.96
C PHE A 33 5.86 -10.48 -12.38
N ARG A 34 6.14 -11.46 -11.49
CA ARG A 34 6.96 -12.65 -11.81
C ARG A 34 6.23 -13.69 -12.64
N VAL A 35 4.91 -13.80 -12.52
CA VAL A 35 4.17 -14.88 -13.17
C VAL A 35 3.86 -14.52 -14.63
N GLN A 36 4.57 -15.17 -15.54
CA GLN A 36 4.38 -15.01 -16.98
C GLN A 36 3.13 -15.76 -17.50
N ASP A 37 2.70 -16.81 -16.78
CA ASP A 37 1.53 -17.61 -17.15
C ASP A 37 0.29 -17.28 -16.29
N PRO A 38 -0.73 -16.59 -16.84
CA PRO A 38 -1.90 -16.13 -16.08
C PRO A 38 -2.73 -17.28 -15.48
N ALA A 39 -2.70 -18.47 -16.10
CA ALA A 39 -3.40 -19.66 -15.59
C ALA A 39 -2.78 -20.21 -14.29
N PHE A 40 -1.46 -20.08 -14.13
CA PHE A 40 -0.77 -20.43 -12.89
C PHE A 40 -0.87 -19.32 -11.85
N ALA A 41 -0.87 -18.05 -12.27
CA ALA A 41 -0.97 -16.89 -11.39
C ALA A 41 -2.20 -16.96 -10.49
N LEU A 42 -3.36 -17.26 -11.08
CA LEU A 42 -4.66 -17.35 -10.40
C LEU A 42 -4.72 -18.43 -9.31
N LYS A 43 -3.79 -19.40 -9.33
CA LYS A 43 -3.72 -20.51 -8.38
C LYS A 43 -2.80 -20.23 -7.19
N THR A 44 -2.06 -19.12 -7.21
CA THR A 44 -1.11 -18.78 -6.15
C THR A 44 -1.71 -17.73 -5.19
N PRO A 45 -1.64 -17.94 -3.87
CA PRO A 45 -2.06 -16.95 -2.88
C PRO A 45 -1.32 -15.60 -3.03
N GLY A 46 -0.03 -15.66 -3.38
CA GLY A 46 0.83 -14.49 -3.55
C GLY A 46 0.35 -13.51 -4.63
N PHE A 47 -0.20 -14.01 -5.74
CA PHE A 47 -0.78 -13.17 -6.80
C PHE A 47 -1.95 -12.33 -6.27
N TRP A 48 -2.88 -12.95 -5.54
CA TRP A 48 -4.05 -12.27 -5.00
C TRP A 48 -3.69 -11.21 -3.97
N TYR A 49 -2.72 -11.49 -3.10
CA TYR A 49 -2.21 -10.50 -2.16
C TYR A 49 -1.54 -9.35 -2.88
N GLY A 50 -0.69 -9.64 -3.87
CA GLY A 50 -0.03 -8.61 -4.64
C GLY A 50 -0.99 -7.73 -5.41
N LEU A 51 -2.08 -8.30 -5.97
CA LEU A 51 -3.14 -7.54 -6.64
C LEU A 51 -3.86 -6.62 -5.65
N LEU A 52 -4.20 -7.14 -4.47
CA LEU A 52 -4.82 -6.35 -3.40
C LEU A 52 -3.93 -5.16 -2.99
N PHE A 53 -2.64 -5.41 -2.75
CA PHE A 53 -1.69 -4.35 -2.41
C PHE A 53 -1.44 -3.39 -3.55
N MET A 54 -1.46 -3.84 -4.81
CA MET A 54 -1.34 -2.96 -5.97
C MET A 54 -2.47 -1.95 -6.03
N VAL A 55 -3.71 -2.39 -5.78
CA VAL A 55 -4.87 -1.49 -5.69
C VAL A 55 -4.71 -0.51 -4.54
N LEU A 56 -4.28 -0.96 -3.36
CA LEU A 56 -4.06 -0.08 -2.20
C LEU A 56 -2.97 0.95 -2.45
N LEU A 57 -1.84 0.55 -3.04
CA LEU A 57 -0.75 1.45 -3.40
C LEU A 57 -1.17 2.46 -4.49
N ALA A 58 -1.99 2.03 -5.46
CA ALA A 58 -2.56 2.93 -6.47
C ALA A 58 -3.52 3.95 -5.84
N LEU A 59 -4.31 3.54 -4.85
CA LEU A 59 -5.15 4.44 -4.07
C LEU A 59 -4.30 5.41 -3.23
N GLU A 60 -3.21 4.96 -2.62
CA GLU A 60 -2.28 5.83 -1.87
C GLU A 60 -1.62 6.85 -2.78
N LEU A 61 -1.20 6.43 -3.98
CA LEU A 61 -0.69 7.32 -5.02
C LEU A 61 -1.72 8.38 -5.38
N GLY A 62 -2.95 7.97 -5.75
CA GLY A 62 -4.02 8.90 -6.13
C GLY A 62 -4.37 9.87 -5.00
N TYR A 63 -4.44 9.37 -3.77
CA TYR A 63 -4.68 10.19 -2.58
C TYR A 63 -3.52 11.17 -2.34
N GLY A 64 -2.26 10.73 -2.41
CA GLY A 64 -1.10 11.60 -2.27
C GLY A 64 -1.05 12.69 -3.34
N LEU A 65 -1.33 12.36 -4.61
CA LEU A 65 -1.46 13.34 -5.69
C LEU A 65 -2.57 14.36 -5.41
N SER A 66 -3.72 13.91 -4.90
CA SER A 66 -4.81 14.82 -4.52
C SER A 66 -4.36 15.84 -3.47
N LEU A 67 -3.53 15.44 -2.49
CA LEU A 67 -3.00 16.35 -1.47
C LEU A 67 -2.02 17.37 -2.03
N LEU A 68 -1.35 17.08 -3.15
CA LEU A 68 -0.50 18.02 -3.85
C LEU A 68 -1.31 18.99 -4.73
N LEU A 69 -2.41 18.50 -5.31
CA LEU A 69 -3.28 19.28 -6.20
C LEU A 69 -4.23 20.22 -5.43
N LEU A 70 -4.81 19.76 -4.32
CA LEU A 70 -5.79 20.55 -3.55
C LEU A 70 -5.30 21.96 -3.16
N PRO A 71 -4.06 22.14 -2.65
CA PRO A 71 -3.52 23.46 -2.38
C PRO A 71 -3.34 24.33 -3.63
N LEU A 72 -3.07 23.73 -4.79
CA LEU A 72 -2.94 24.47 -6.06
C LEU A 72 -4.30 24.98 -6.56
N LEU A 73 -5.38 24.30 -6.18
CA LEU A 73 -6.77 24.74 -6.41
C LEU A 73 -7.31 25.62 -5.27
N GLU A 74 -6.48 26.01 -4.30
CA GLU A 74 -6.87 26.75 -3.09
C GLU A 74 -7.93 26.03 -2.22
N VAL A 75 -8.12 24.72 -2.42
CA VAL A 75 -9.07 23.90 -1.65
C VAL A 75 -8.36 23.31 -0.44
N ARG A 76 -8.90 23.56 0.75
CA ARG A 76 -8.39 22.93 1.98
C ARG A 76 -8.97 21.51 2.14
N PRO A 77 -8.14 20.49 2.40
CA PRO A 77 -8.64 19.15 2.66
C PRO A 77 -9.46 19.13 3.95
N GLY A 78 -10.72 18.69 3.86
CA GLY A 78 -11.60 18.56 5.02
C GLY A 78 -11.16 17.44 5.97
N LYS A 79 -11.69 17.45 7.20
CA LYS A 79 -11.41 16.40 8.22
C LYS A 79 -11.73 14.99 7.71
N GLY A 80 -12.77 14.84 6.89
CA GLY A 80 -13.11 13.57 6.24
C GLY A 80 -12.03 13.06 5.29
N TRP A 81 -11.38 13.97 4.56
CA TRP A 81 -10.29 13.62 3.63
C TRP A 81 -9.05 13.12 4.37
N VAL A 82 -8.67 13.78 5.47
CA VAL A 82 -7.56 13.33 6.33
C VAL A 82 -7.88 11.96 6.94
N ARG A 83 -9.13 11.75 7.36
CA ARG A 83 -9.58 10.46 7.92
C ARG A 83 -9.56 9.34 6.88
N ALA A 84 -9.93 9.62 5.63
CA ALA A 84 -9.85 8.66 4.53
C ALA A 84 -8.41 8.20 4.29
N GLY A 85 -7.45 9.13 4.24
CA GLY A 85 -6.02 8.78 4.11
C GLY A 85 -5.51 7.91 5.26
N ARG A 86 -5.94 8.21 6.50
CA ARG A 86 -5.59 7.39 7.67
C ARG A 86 -6.18 5.97 7.61
N TYR A 87 -7.43 5.84 7.18
CA TYR A 87 -8.04 4.51 7.01
C TYR A 87 -7.39 3.73 5.88
N LEU A 88 -6.97 4.40 4.82
CA LEU A 88 -6.24 3.76 3.71
C LEU A 88 -4.93 3.14 4.20
N VAL A 89 -4.08 3.95 4.87
CA VAL A 89 -2.81 3.50 5.47
C VAL A 89 -3.05 2.40 6.51
N GLY A 90 -4.06 2.58 7.38
CA GLY A 90 -4.39 1.59 8.40
C GLY A 90 -4.87 0.26 7.81
N THR A 91 -5.64 0.30 6.72
CA THR A 91 -6.11 -0.89 6.00
C THR A 91 -4.93 -1.59 5.34
N LEU A 92 -4.03 -0.84 4.68
CA LEU A 92 -2.80 -1.40 4.10
C LEU A 92 -1.96 -2.09 5.16
N PHE A 93 -1.72 -1.44 6.30
CA PHE A 93 -0.94 -2.01 7.40
C PHE A 93 -1.60 -3.25 8.01
N LEU A 94 -2.91 -3.23 8.25
CA LEU A 94 -3.64 -4.38 8.79
C LEU A 94 -3.57 -5.57 7.83
N LEU A 95 -3.81 -5.35 6.55
CA LEU A 95 -3.72 -6.40 5.54
C LEU A 95 -2.29 -6.91 5.38
N PHE A 96 -1.28 -6.05 5.52
CA PHE A 96 0.11 -6.47 5.56
C PHE A 96 0.36 -7.43 6.73
N LEU A 97 -0.06 -7.08 7.94
CA LEU A 97 0.08 -8.00 9.08
C LEU A 97 -0.63 -9.33 8.82
N LEU A 98 -1.90 -9.29 8.41
CA LEU A 98 -2.69 -10.51 8.16
C LEU A 98 -2.03 -11.41 7.11
N THR A 99 -1.60 -10.85 5.97
CA THR A 99 -0.95 -11.62 4.90
C THR A 99 0.41 -12.20 5.30
N ARG A 100 1.12 -11.60 6.27
CA ARG A 100 2.41 -12.09 6.77
C ARG A 100 2.30 -13.03 7.97
N THR A 101 1.23 -12.95 8.77
CA THR A 101 1.07 -13.80 9.97
C THR A 101 0.16 -14.99 9.75
N THR A 102 -1.02 -14.78 9.17
CA THR A 102 -2.07 -15.81 9.05
C THR A 102 -2.38 -16.19 7.61
N GLY A 103 -2.00 -15.34 6.66
CA GLY A 103 -2.57 -15.36 5.33
C GLY A 103 -3.99 -14.78 5.30
N LEU A 104 -4.44 -14.41 4.12
CA LEU A 104 -5.85 -14.09 3.83
C LEU A 104 -6.45 -15.22 2.99
N PRO A 105 -7.75 -15.50 3.12
CA PRO A 105 -8.39 -16.56 2.36
C PRO A 105 -8.31 -16.24 0.87
N THR A 106 -7.67 -17.12 0.09
CA THR A 106 -7.52 -17.00 -1.37
C THR A 106 -7.94 -18.27 -2.08
N PRO A 107 -8.37 -18.18 -3.35
CA PRO A 107 -8.68 -19.36 -4.13
C PRO A 107 -7.40 -20.12 -4.51
N GLY A 108 -7.36 -21.40 -4.21
CA GLY A 108 -6.27 -22.32 -4.55
C GLY A 108 -6.78 -23.61 -5.20
N PRO A 109 -5.85 -24.50 -5.66
CA PRO A 109 -6.19 -25.72 -6.38
C PRO A 109 -7.13 -26.68 -5.63
N GLY A 110 -7.10 -26.65 -4.29
CA GLY A 110 -7.91 -27.49 -3.40
C GLY A 110 -9.05 -26.76 -2.68
N GLY A 111 -9.37 -25.53 -3.07
CA GLY A 111 -10.35 -24.67 -2.38
C GLY A 111 -9.68 -23.44 -1.74
N TRP A 112 -10.24 -22.95 -0.63
CA TRP A 112 -9.70 -21.78 0.05
C TRP A 112 -8.40 -22.11 0.79
N THR A 113 -7.36 -21.32 0.55
CA THR A 113 -6.04 -21.44 1.17
C THR A 113 -5.74 -20.23 2.06
N LEU A 114 -5.09 -20.46 3.18
CA LEU A 114 -4.63 -19.45 4.14
C LEU A 114 -3.12 -19.59 4.29
N GLU A 115 -2.38 -19.17 3.28
CA GLU A 115 -0.92 -19.29 3.26
C GLU A 115 -0.29 -17.92 3.49
N PRO A 116 0.54 -17.75 4.53
CA PRO A 116 1.27 -16.50 4.75
C PRO A 116 2.27 -16.26 3.62
N ALA A 117 2.35 -15.04 3.12
CA ALA A 117 3.34 -14.67 2.12
C ALA A 117 4.67 -14.27 2.78
N PRO A 118 5.83 -14.58 2.16
CA PRO A 118 7.14 -14.34 2.74
C PRO A 118 7.41 -12.85 2.97
N LEU A 119 8.04 -12.53 4.09
CA LEU A 119 8.39 -11.15 4.45
C LEU A 119 9.72 -10.75 3.82
N ASP A 120 9.73 -9.61 3.14
CA ASP A 120 10.88 -9.10 2.39
C ASP A 120 11.23 -7.65 2.79
N PRO A 121 12.50 -7.23 2.68
CA PRO A 121 12.94 -5.88 3.04
C PRO A 121 12.20 -4.76 2.30
N LEU A 122 11.89 -4.96 1.02
CA LEU A 122 11.18 -3.95 0.23
C LEU A 122 9.77 -3.76 0.79
N SER A 123 9.01 -4.82 1.08
CA SER A 123 7.66 -4.66 1.64
C SER A 123 7.63 -3.96 3.00
N LEU A 124 8.62 -4.19 3.87
CA LEU A 124 8.78 -3.44 5.11
C LEU A 124 9.00 -1.94 4.87
N LEU A 125 9.88 -1.60 3.92
CA LEU A 125 10.16 -0.22 3.56
C LEU A 125 8.90 0.48 3.05
N LEU A 126 8.16 -0.18 2.15
CA LEU A 126 6.92 0.35 1.57
C LEU A 126 5.89 0.66 2.66
N VAL A 127 5.61 -0.32 3.53
CA VAL A 127 4.65 -0.16 4.62
C VAL A 127 5.12 0.90 5.63
N GLY A 128 6.42 0.94 5.94
CA GLY A 128 7.00 1.94 6.82
C GLY A 128 6.83 3.37 6.30
N LEU A 129 7.00 3.58 4.99
CA LEU A 129 6.77 4.87 4.33
C LEU A 129 5.28 5.26 4.36
N SER A 130 4.38 4.32 4.05
CA SER A 130 2.93 4.57 4.13
C SER A 130 2.50 4.94 5.55
N LEU A 131 3.01 4.25 6.57
CA LEU A 131 2.77 4.55 7.99
C LEU A 131 3.29 5.95 8.36
N ALA A 132 4.51 6.31 7.95
CA ALA A 132 5.05 7.64 8.17
C ALA A 132 4.17 8.73 7.51
N GLY A 133 3.69 8.49 6.29
CA GLY A 133 2.71 9.36 5.62
C GLY A 133 1.41 9.51 6.42
N GLY A 134 0.88 8.40 6.96
CA GLY A 134 -0.32 8.39 7.80
C GLY A 134 -0.16 9.14 9.14
N LEU A 135 1.01 9.05 9.76
CA LEU A 135 1.33 9.80 10.98
C LEU A 135 1.43 11.30 10.70
N LEU A 136 2.14 11.68 9.64
CA LEU A 136 2.23 13.08 9.21
C LEU A 136 0.86 13.66 8.84
N LEU A 137 -0.05 12.87 8.27
CA LEU A 137 -1.44 13.30 8.03
C LEU A 137 -2.17 13.65 9.33
N LYS A 138 -2.00 12.82 10.37
CA LYS A 138 -2.62 13.06 11.68
C LYS A 138 -2.09 14.37 12.28
N GLU A 139 -0.78 14.53 12.34
CA GLU A 139 -0.15 15.73 12.91
C GLU A 139 -0.60 17.00 12.18
N ASN A 140 -0.59 16.99 10.84
CA ASN A 140 -1.04 18.14 10.05
C ASN A 140 -2.54 18.43 10.20
N GLY A 141 -3.37 17.40 10.45
CA GLY A 141 -4.81 17.55 10.66
C GLY A 141 -5.19 18.07 12.05
N GLU A 142 -4.39 17.78 13.06
CA GLU A 142 -4.59 18.28 14.44
C GLU A 142 -4.20 19.75 14.57
N HIS A 143 -3.07 20.17 13.97
CA HIS A 143 -2.65 21.59 13.98
C HIS A 143 -3.57 22.51 13.18
N GLY A 144 -4.22 22.01 12.11
CA GLY A 144 -5.17 22.80 11.31
C GLY A 144 -6.56 23.00 11.95
N ALA A 145 -6.85 22.34 13.08
CA ALA A 145 -8.12 22.46 13.80
C ALA A 145 -8.07 23.46 14.97
N ALA A 146 -6.88 24.02 15.26
CA ALA A 146 -6.65 24.96 16.35
C ALA A 146 -6.64 26.44 15.92
N SER A 147 -7.12 26.75 14.71
CA SER A 147 -7.24 28.12 14.19
C SER A 147 -8.66 28.44 13.75
#